data_AF-A0A661QDE4-F1
#
_entry.id   AF-A0A661QDE4-F1
#
_cell.length_a   1.000
_cell.length_b   1.000
_cell.length_c   1.000
_cell.angle_alpha   90.00
_cell.angle_beta   90.00
_cell.angle_gamma   90.00
#
_symmetry.space_group_name_H-M   'P 1'
#
loop_
_entity.id
_entity.type
_entity.pdbx_description
1 polymer ?
#
loop_
_entity_poly.entity_id
_entity_poly.type
_entity_poly.pdbx_seq_one_letter_code
_entity_poly.pdbx_strand_id
1 'polypeptide(L)'
;MKVEITPWQQSPTELHLKDGELHLWRFELNSSKSELDGLRGILAADELIRADRLLDLQKKQQFIVARARLREILGHYQKIKPQEIKFQYNTHGKPDLSESLHSSVSFNLSHSGHWGTLAVVNKFA
;
A
#
# COMPACT_ATOMS: atom_id res chain seq x y z
N MET A 1 0.91 -5.81 28.42
CA MET A 1 0.04 -5.27 27.36
C MET A 1 -0.66 -6.44 26.69
N LYS A 2 -2.00 -6.54 26.76
CA LYS A 2 -2.75 -7.55 26.01
C LYS A 2 -2.96 -6.99 24.60
N VAL A 3 -2.46 -7.69 23.59
CA VAL A 3 -2.75 -7.38 22.19
C VAL A 3 -3.98 -8.21 21.82
N GLU A 4 -5.11 -7.56 21.61
CA GLU A 4 -6.29 -8.22 21.06
C GLU A 4 -6.14 -8.27 19.53
N ILE A 5 -5.91 -9.47 18.99
CA ILE A 5 -5.82 -9.68 17.56
C ILE A 5 -7.21 -10.05 17.07
N THR A 6 -7.80 -9.17 16.25
CA THR A 6 -9.04 -9.48 15.55
C THR A 6 -8.79 -10.49 14.43
N PRO A 7 -9.72 -11.42 14.18
CA PRO A 7 -9.62 -12.30 13.03
C PRO A 7 -9.64 -11.46 11.74
N TRP A 8 -8.97 -11.96 10.71
CA TRP A 8 -8.93 -11.30 9.42
C TRP A 8 -10.34 -11.12 8.86
N GLN A 9 -10.65 -9.89 8.47
CA GLN A 9 -11.94 -9.49 7.95
C GLN A 9 -11.77 -8.71 6.64
N GLN A 10 -12.85 -8.61 5.86
CA GLN A 10 -12.87 -7.74 4.70
C GLN A 10 -12.75 -6.27 5.13
N SER A 11 -12.23 -5.42 4.24
CA SER A 11 -12.17 -3.98 4.49
C SER A 11 -13.56 -3.44 4.82
N PRO A 12 -13.73 -2.67 5.90
CA PRO A 12 -14.93 -1.86 6.06
C PRO A 12 -14.94 -0.75 4.99
N THR A 13 -16.13 -0.22 4.70
CA THR A 13 -16.30 0.89 3.75
C THR A 13 -15.65 2.18 4.25
N GLU A 14 -15.63 2.38 5.57
CA GLU A 14 -15.00 3.53 6.20
C GLU A 14 -13.89 3.09 7.15
N LEU A 15 -12.70 3.65 6.96
CA LEU A 15 -11.53 3.39 7.78
C LEU A 15 -11.33 4.55 8.74
N HIS A 16 -11.49 4.27 10.03
CA HIS A 16 -11.14 5.19 11.10
C HIS A 16 -10.04 4.55 11.92
N LEU A 17 -8.88 5.21 12.00
CA LEU A 17 -7.73 4.76 12.77
C LEU A 17 -7.63 5.61 14.03
N LYS A 18 -7.93 5.03 15.19
CA LYS A 18 -7.86 5.77 16.46
C LYS A 18 -6.44 5.78 16.99
N ASP A 19 -6.19 6.66 17.96
CA ASP A 19 -4.90 6.75 18.62
C ASP A 19 -4.59 5.45 19.36
N GLY A 20 -3.38 4.93 19.14
CA GLY A 20 -2.93 3.64 19.66
C GLY A 20 -3.44 2.42 18.88
N GLU A 21 -4.24 2.59 17.82
CA GLU A 21 -4.64 1.50 16.92
C GLU A 21 -3.62 1.28 15.79
N LEU A 22 -3.50 0.01 15.38
CA LEU A 22 -2.76 -0.40 14.20
C LEU A 22 -3.71 -1.19 13.31
N HIS A 23 -3.84 -0.77 12.06
CA HIS A 23 -4.53 -1.57 11.05
C HIS A 23 -3.49 -2.39 10.29
N LEU A 24 -3.63 -3.72 10.36
CA LEU A 24 -2.80 -4.65 9.59
C LEU A 24 -3.60 -5.18 8.41
N TRP A 25 -3.10 -4.92 7.22
CA TRP A 25 -3.63 -5.42 5.97
C TRP A 25 -2.79 -6.60 5.50
N ARG A 26 -3.44 -7.59 4.87
CA ARG A 26 -2.77 -8.59 4.05
C ARG A 26 -3.48 -8.70 2.71
N PHE A 27 -2.72 -9.00 1.67
CA PHE A 27 -3.25 -9.21 0.32
C PHE A 27 -2.35 -10.17 -0.44
N GLU A 28 -2.96 -10.89 -1.39
CA GLU A 28 -2.20 -11.75 -2.30
C GLU A 28 -1.49 -10.92 -3.36
N LEU A 29 -0.28 -11.35 -3.72
CA LEU A 29 0.56 -10.72 -4.74
C LEU A 29 0.44 -11.40 -6.10
N ASN A 30 -0.27 -12.52 -6.16
CA ASN A 30 -0.59 -13.20 -7.39
C ASN A 30 -1.85 -12.57 -7.97
N SER A 31 -1.82 -12.24 -9.26
CA SER A 31 -2.95 -11.64 -9.95
C SER A 31 -3.10 -12.24 -11.34
N SER A 32 -4.33 -12.25 -11.84
CA SER A 32 -4.59 -12.62 -13.23
C SER A 32 -4.05 -11.54 -14.18
N LYS A 33 -3.85 -11.88 -15.46
CA LYS A 33 -3.41 -10.89 -16.47
C LYS A 33 -4.38 -9.71 -16.59
N SER A 34 -5.69 -9.98 -16.60
CA SER A 34 -6.72 -8.94 -16.68
C SER A 34 -6.72 -8.01 -15.47
N GLU A 35 -6.45 -8.55 -14.28
CA GLU A 35 -6.34 -7.74 -13.07
C GLU A 35 -5.09 -6.86 -13.11
N LEU A 36 -3.95 -7.42 -13.54
CA LEU A 36 -2.70 -6.68 -13.66
C LEU A 36 -2.81 -5.45 -14.57
N ASP A 37 -3.54 -5.54 -15.67
CA ASP A 37 -3.73 -4.40 -16.58
C ASP A 37 -4.49 -3.25 -15.88
N GLY A 38 -5.51 -3.56 -15.08
CA GLY A 38 -6.21 -2.58 -14.24
C GLY A 38 -5.30 -1.99 -13.16
N LEU A 39 -4.51 -2.83 -12.48
CA LEU A 39 -3.57 -2.39 -11.44
C LEU A 39 -2.47 -1.50 -11.99
N ARG A 40 -1.97 -1.74 -13.21
CA ARG A 40 -1.00 -0.85 -13.87
C ARG A 40 -1.55 0.57 -14.07
N GLY A 41 -2.86 0.70 -14.32
CA GLY A 41 -3.54 2.00 -14.42
C GLY A 41 -3.65 2.77 -13.10
N ILE A 42 -3.26 2.18 -11.97
CA ILE A 42 -3.24 2.82 -10.66
C ILE A 42 -1.85 3.43 -10.35
N LEU A 43 -0.79 2.84 -10.89
CA LEU A 43 0.59 3.23 -10.59
C LEU A 43 0.95 4.58 -11.22
N ALA A 44 1.81 5.33 -10.54
CA ALA A 44 2.49 6.49 -11.09
C ALA A 44 3.61 6.08 -12.04
N ALA A 45 4.05 7.04 -12.87
CA ALA A 45 5.04 6.80 -13.91
C ALA A 45 6.38 6.28 -13.38
N ASP A 46 6.85 6.79 -12.23
CA ASP A 46 8.10 6.36 -11.60
C ASP A 46 8.03 4.91 -11.12
N GLU A 47 6.88 4.48 -10.61
CA GLU A 47 6.63 3.10 -10.21
C GLU A 47 6.57 2.18 -11.42
N LEU A 48 5.90 2.58 -12.51
CA LEU A 48 5.88 1.80 -13.74
C LEU A 48 7.28 1.61 -14.33
N ILE A 49 8.08 2.68 -14.37
CA ILE A 49 9.49 2.61 -14.80
C ILE A 49 10.27 1.63 -13.92
N ARG A 50 10.07 1.68 -12.60
CA ARG A 50 10.74 0.75 -11.67
C ARG A 50 10.29 -0.69 -11.87
N ALA A 51 9.00 -0.91 -12.10
CA ALA A 51 8.45 -2.23 -12.42
C ALA A 51 9.09 -2.79 -13.70
N ASP A 52 9.19 -1.96 -14.75
CA ASP A 52 9.66 -2.39 -16.05
C ASP A 52 11.15 -2.79 -16.06
N ARG A 53 11.96 -2.25 -15.13
CA ARG A 53 13.36 -2.62 -14.89
C ARG A 53 13.55 -4.02 -14.27
N LEU A 54 12.50 -4.61 -13.68
CA LEU A 54 12.58 -5.96 -13.13
C LEU A 54 12.62 -6.98 -14.27
N LEU A 55 13.66 -7.81 -14.31
CA LEU A 55 13.85 -8.84 -15.33
C LEU A 55 12.96 -10.06 -15.10
N ASP A 56 12.75 -10.41 -13.83
CA ASP A 56 11.90 -11.51 -13.41
C ASP A 56 10.43 -11.10 -13.52
N LEU A 57 9.68 -11.81 -14.38
CA LEU A 57 8.27 -11.50 -14.66
C LEU A 57 7.40 -11.65 -13.41
N GLN A 58 7.64 -12.66 -12.58
CA GLN A 58 6.88 -12.86 -11.35
C GLN A 58 7.13 -11.72 -10.38
N LYS A 59 8.40 -11.33 -10.16
CA LYS A 59 8.73 -10.19 -9.30
C LYS A 59 8.16 -8.88 -9.85
N LYS A 60 8.15 -8.70 -11.17
CA LYS A 60 7.53 -7.53 -11.82
C LYS A 60 6.03 -7.47 -11.52
N GLN A 61 5.32 -8.58 -11.67
CA GLN A 61 3.89 -8.66 -11.37
C GLN A 61 3.63 -8.40 -9.89
N GLN A 62 4.34 -9.08 -8.99
CA GLN A 62 4.20 -8.90 -7.55
C GLN A 62 4.48 -7.46 -7.12
N PHE A 63 5.47 -6.80 -7.73
CA PHE A 63 5.75 -5.38 -7.50
C PHE A 63 4.55 -4.50 -7.91
N ILE A 64 3.98 -4.72 -9.10
CA ILE A 64 2.80 -3.98 -9.56
C ILE A 64 1.63 -4.16 -8.59
N VAL A 65 1.33 -5.40 -8.22
CA VAL A 65 0.25 -5.70 -7.27
C VAL A 65 0.49 -5.03 -5.93
N ALA A 66 1.69 -5.18 -5.36
CA ALA A 66 2.03 -4.57 -4.07
C ALA A 66 1.87 -3.04 -4.08
N ARG A 67 2.32 -2.37 -5.15
CA ARG A 67 2.21 -0.91 -5.28
C ARG A 67 0.78 -0.46 -5.49
N ALA A 68 0.00 -1.18 -6.30
CA ALA A 68 -1.41 -0.87 -6.51
C ALA A 68 -2.22 -1.04 -5.21
N ARG A 69 -2.06 -2.16 -4.49
CA ARG A 69 -2.73 -2.39 -3.20
C ARG A 69 -2.33 -1.36 -2.15
N LEU A 70 -1.07 -0.98 -2.09
CA LEU A 70 -0.60 0.11 -1.23
C LEU A 70 -1.37 1.42 -1.51
N ARG A 71 -1.49 1.80 -2.79
CA ARG A 71 -2.20 3.01 -3.20
C ARG A 71 -3.70 2.95 -2.90
N GLU A 72 -4.35 1.84 -3.17
CA GLU A 72 -5.77 1.62 -2.86
C GLU A 72 -6.05 1.77 -1.38
N ILE A 73 -5.29 1.05 -0.54
CA ILE A 73 -5.47 1.10 0.91
C ILE A 73 -5.23 2.52 1.44
N LEU A 74 -4.14 3.19 1.04
CA LEU A 74 -3.86 4.56 1.48
C LEU A 74 -4.85 5.58 0.91
N GLY A 75 -5.40 5.34 -0.28
CA GLY A 75 -6.48 6.13 -0.87
C GLY A 75 -7.73 6.15 0.02
N HIS A 76 -8.06 5.03 0.65
CA HIS A 76 -9.18 4.98 1.61
C HIS A 76 -8.91 5.81 2.87
N TYR A 77 -7.70 5.76 3.43
CA TYR A 77 -7.35 6.61 4.59
C TYR A 77 -7.34 8.11 4.23
N GLN A 78 -6.87 8.45 3.03
CA GLN A 78 -6.78 9.83 2.55
C GLN A 78 -8.06 10.35 1.91
N LYS A 79 -9.07 9.50 1.71
CA LYS A 79 -10.33 9.81 1.01
C LYS A 79 -10.11 10.41 -0.40
N ILE A 80 -9.11 9.91 -1.12
CA ILE A 80 -8.78 10.32 -2.51
C ILE A 80 -8.60 9.10 -3.39
N LYS A 81 -8.55 9.31 -4.73
CA LYS A 81 -8.31 8.20 -5.66
C LYS A 81 -6.88 7.66 -5.49
N PRO A 82 -6.66 6.34 -5.68
CA PRO A 82 -5.34 5.75 -5.50
C PRO A 82 -4.28 6.28 -6.49
N GLN A 83 -4.69 6.74 -7.67
CA GLN A 83 -3.82 7.43 -8.64
C GLN A 83 -3.33 8.79 -8.13
N GLU A 84 -4.09 9.44 -7.25
CA GLU A 84 -3.79 10.79 -6.73
C GLU A 84 -2.84 10.73 -5.52
N ILE A 85 -2.60 9.55 -4.96
CA ILE A 85 -1.62 9.36 -3.89
C ILE A 85 -0.22 9.73 -4.41
N LYS A 86 0.41 10.70 -3.74
CA LYS A 86 1.78 11.13 -4.01
C LYS A 86 2.69 10.59 -2.91
N PHE A 87 3.71 9.84 -3.31
CA PHE A 87 4.77 9.41 -2.42
C PHE A 87 5.98 10.32 -2.53
N GLN A 88 6.65 10.54 -1.41
CA GLN A 88 8.02 11.03 -1.35
C GLN A 88 8.92 9.90 -0.85
N TYR A 89 10.20 9.93 -1.22
CA TYR A 89 11.15 8.89 -0.83
C TYR A 89 12.26 9.51 -0.01
N ASN A 90 12.60 8.88 1.11
CA ASN A 90 13.77 9.30 1.88
C ASN A 90 15.08 8.82 1.23
N THR A 91 16.21 9.19 1.83
CA THR A 91 17.56 8.81 1.36
C THR A 91 17.80 7.31 1.28
N HIS A 92 17.02 6.50 2.01
CA HIS A 92 17.07 5.05 2.01
C HIS A 92 16.06 4.41 1.04
N GLY A 93 15.33 5.22 0.27
CA GLY A 93 14.33 4.75 -0.70
C GLY A 93 13.03 4.24 -0.06
N LYS A 94 12.79 4.47 1.24
CA LYS A 94 11.52 4.17 1.89
C LYS A 94 10.47 5.20 1.45
N PRO A 95 9.30 4.76 0.94
CA PRO A 95 8.22 5.67 0.60
C PRO A 95 7.55 6.20 1.86
N ASP A 96 7.14 7.46 1.80
CA ASP A 96 6.24 8.12 2.74
C ASP A 96 5.17 8.88 1.94
N LEU A 97 4.03 9.20 2.55
CA LEU A 97 3.04 10.07 1.94
C LEU A 97 3.61 11.49 1.83
N SER A 98 3.44 12.12 0.67
CA SER A 98 3.88 13.49 0.44
C SER A 98 3.25 14.45 1.45
N GLU A 99 4.03 15.41 1.95
CA GLU A 99 3.54 16.46 2.85
C GLU A 99 2.34 17.22 2.29
N SER A 100 2.25 17.35 0.95
CA SER A 100 1.13 17.98 0.25
C SER A 100 -0.23 17.32 0.48
N LEU A 101 -0.26 16.06 0.96
CA LEU A 101 -1.48 15.35 1.28
C LEU A 101 -1.98 15.61 2.71
N HIS A 102 -1.23 16.35 3.53
CA HIS A 102 -1.56 16.62 4.94
C HIS A 102 -2.01 15.37 5.71
N SER A 103 -1.37 14.23 5.41
CA SER A 103 -1.77 12.93 5.95
C SER A 103 -1.44 12.80 7.42
N SER A 104 -2.40 12.31 8.20
CA SER A 104 -2.25 11.93 9.59
C SER A 104 -1.75 10.50 9.80
N VAL A 105 -1.49 9.74 8.72
CA VAL A 105 -1.08 8.33 8.84
C VAL A 105 0.37 8.08 8.41
N SER A 106 1.00 7.12 9.06
CA SER A 106 2.26 6.49 8.66
C SER A 106 2.03 5.04 8.30
N PHE A 107 2.87 4.49 7.42
CA PHE A 107 2.72 3.13 6.96
C PHE A 107 4.05 2.38 6.79
N ASN A 108 3.96 1.06 6.75
CA ASN A 108 5.05 0.19 6.35
C ASN A 108 4.54 -1.00 5.53
N LEU A 109 5.13 -1.19 4.36
CA LEU A 109 4.84 -2.30 3.46
C LEU A 109 5.93 -3.36 3.55
N SER A 110 5.53 -4.61 3.67
CA SER A 110 6.40 -5.80 3.59
C SER A 110 5.77 -6.83 2.67
N HIS A 111 6.59 -7.74 2.14
CA HIS A 111 6.10 -8.88 1.36
C HIS A 111 7.00 -10.10 1.55
N SER A 112 6.39 -11.29 1.48
CA SER A 112 7.11 -12.57 1.50
C SER A 112 6.31 -13.62 0.74
N GLY A 113 6.99 -14.35 -0.16
CA GLY A 113 6.34 -15.33 -1.03
C GLY A 113 5.24 -14.68 -1.89
N HIS A 114 3.99 -15.09 -1.67
CA HIS A 114 2.82 -14.58 -2.37
C HIS A 114 1.97 -13.61 -1.54
N TRP A 115 2.42 -13.21 -0.35
CA TRP A 115 1.71 -12.30 0.53
C TRP A 115 2.40 -10.94 0.61
N GLY A 116 1.60 -9.88 0.51
CA GLY A 116 1.96 -8.55 0.95
C GLY A 116 1.23 -8.21 2.25
N THR A 117 1.90 -7.47 3.13
CA THR A 117 1.31 -6.92 4.35
C THR A 117 1.61 -5.45 4.48
N LEU A 118 0.60 -4.67 4.84
CA LEU A 118 0.72 -3.23 5.06
C LEU A 118 0.24 -2.90 6.47
N ALA A 119 1.11 -2.31 7.28
CA ALA A 119 0.75 -1.74 8.56
C ALA A 119 0.48 -0.25 8.40
N VAL A 120 -0.60 0.26 9.01
CA VAL A 120 -0.95 1.69 9.04
C VAL A 120 -1.22 2.10 10.48
N VAL A 121 -0.64 3.23 10.90
CA VAL A 121 -0.78 3.85 12.23
C VAL A 121 -0.98 5.36 12.07
N ASN A 122 -1.54 6.04 13.08
CA ASN A 122 -1.49 7.50 13.12
C ASN A 122 -0.04 7.97 13.28
N LYS A 123 0.32 9.09 12.64
CA LYS A 123 1.57 9.79 12.91
C LYS A 123 1.55 10.22 14.37
N PHE A 124 2.61 9.90 15.10
CA PHE A 124 2.81 10.43 16.43
C PHE A 124 3.06 11.94 16.31
N ALA A 125 2.28 12.73 17.04
CA ALA A 125 2.51 14.17 17.19
C ALA A 125 3.79 14.44 17.98
#